data_AF-A0A1F5SJ60-F1
#
_entry.id   AF-A0A1F5SJ60-F1
#
_cell.length_a   1.000
_cell.length_b   1.000
_cell.length_c   1.000
_cell.angle_alpha   90.00
_cell.angle_beta   90.00
_cell.angle_gamma   90.00
#
_symmetry.space_group_name_H-M   'P 1'
#
loop_
_entity.id
_entity.type
_entity.pdbx_description
1 polymer ?
#
loop_
_entity_poly.entity_id
_entity_poly.type
_entity_poly.pdbx_seq_one_letter_code
_entity_poly.pdbx_strand_id
1 'polypeptide(L)'
;MLLKINNNQGYTLIELLVTASIMALMSAVAVANYKDYGHSRKLQMAAQVLASDIRMAASYSLSQKKFTALPPRGGWGIYVRRQNPNNIFYILFADSVVPADHRYDGAEFFRQIDLEDGVVIDNIIFHNSLGAGSNVNSASITFEPPHPVVWICDQSGACNAANRGSELEIVLSLGSDARTVKVNASGMVDID
;
A
#
# COMPACT_ATOMS: atom_id res chain seq x y z
N MET A 1 39.06 -42.38 -51.15
CA MET A 1 39.98 -41.87 -50.11
C MET A 1 39.32 -40.62 -49.53
N LEU A 2 38.82 -40.69 -48.29
CA LEU A 2 38.10 -39.58 -47.63
C LEU A 2 39.05 -38.90 -46.64
N LEU A 3 39.22 -37.59 -46.78
CA LEU A 3 40.05 -36.76 -45.90
C LEU A 3 39.35 -36.56 -44.55
N LYS A 4 39.98 -37.06 -43.49
CA LYS A 4 39.55 -36.87 -42.10
C LYS A 4 40.07 -35.52 -41.60
N ILE A 5 39.17 -34.56 -41.41
CA ILE A 5 39.50 -33.24 -40.84
C ILE A 5 39.37 -33.35 -39.31
N ASN A 6 40.49 -33.54 -38.62
CA ASN A 6 40.54 -33.46 -37.15
C ASN A 6 40.90 -32.03 -36.75
N ASN A 7 39.92 -31.20 -36.39
CA ASN A 7 40.17 -29.87 -35.84
C ASN A 7 40.05 -29.92 -34.31
N ASN A 8 41.10 -30.40 -33.65
CA ASN A 8 41.18 -30.54 -32.19
C ASN A 8 41.89 -29.32 -31.56
N GLN A 9 41.34 -28.12 -31.78
CA GLN A 9 41.86 -26.90 -31.17
C GLN A 9 41.23 -26.74 -29.77
N GLY A 10 42.05 -26.84 -28.73
CA GLY A 10 41.65 -26.53 -27.36
C GLY A 10 41.59 -25.03 -27.11
N TYR A 11 40.89 -24.62 -26.06
CA TYR A 11 40.85 -23.22 -25.62
C TYR A 11 42.23 -22.72 -25.22
N THR A 12 42.57 -21.51 -25.63
CA THR A 12 43.78 -20.83 -25.19
C THR A 12 43.62 -20.33 -23.76
N LEU A 13 44.74 -20.20 -23.03
CA LEU A 13 44.74 -19.62 -21.68
C LEU A 13 44.16 -18.21 -21.66
N ILE A 14 44.41 -17.44 -22.71
CA ILE A 14 43.90 -16.06 -22.81
C ILE A 14 42.37 -16.03 -23.02
N GLU A 15 41.80 -16.95 -23.80
CA GLU A 15 40.34 -17.05 -23.97
C GLU A 15 39.63 -17.45 -22.68
N LEU A 16 40.23 -18.35 -21.89
CA LEU A 16 39.68 -18.72 -20.59
C LEU A 16 39.73 -17.52 -19.61
N LEU A 17 40.79 -16.71 -19.66
CA LEU A 17 40.90 -15.52 -18.83
C LEU A 17 39.88 -14.45 -19.23
N VAL A 18 39.74 -14.19 -20.54
CA VAL A 18 38.77 -13.22 -21.04
C VAL A 18 37.35 -13.65 -20.71
N THR A 19 36.99 -14.92 -20.92
CA THR A 19 35.64 -15.41 -20.60
C THR A 19 35.35 -15.37 -19.10
N ALA A 20 36.30 -15.75 -18.24
CA ALA A 20 36.17 -15.61 -16.79
C ALA A 20 35.99 -14.14 -16.36
N SER A 21 36.71 -13.21 -17.00
CA SER A 21 36.57 -11.78 -16.72
C SER A 21 35.19 -11.24 -17.13
N ILE A 22 34.65 -11.65 -18.28
CA ILE A 22 33.32 -11.27 -18.73
C ILE A 22 32.26 -11.85 -17.79
N MET A 23 32.37 -13.12 -17.40
CA MET A 23 31.45 -13.74 -16.44
C MET A 23 31.46 -13.00 -15.09
N ALA A 24 32.63 -12.67 -14.56
CA ALA A 24 32.75 -11.92 -13.30
C ALA A 24 32.08 -10.53 -13.39
N LEU A 25 32.28 -9.81 -14.49
CA LEU A 25 31.64 -8.52 -14.73
C LEU A 25 30.12 -8.66 -14.85
N MET A 26 29.62 -9.66 -15.59
CA MET A 26 28.19 -9.92 -15.70
C MET A 26 27.57 -10.29 -14.35
N SER A 27 28.23 -11.11 -13.54
CA SER A 27 27.77 -11.45 -12.20
C SER A 27 27.72 -10.24 -11.27
N ALA A 28 28.72 -9.36 -11.33
CA ALA A 28 28.73 -8.14 -10.53
C ALA A 28 27.53 -7.22 -10.84
N VAL A 29 27.24 -7.01 -12.13
CA VAL A 29 26.07 -6.23 -12.57
C VAL A 29 24.75 -6.91 -12.18
N ALA A 30 24.67 -8.25 -12.28
CA ALA A 30 23.47 -8.98 -11.90
C ALA A 30 23.16 -8.86 -10.40
N VAL A 31 24.17 -8.96 -9.53
CA VAL A 31 24.01 -8.80 -8.07
C VAL A 31 23.62 -7.38 -7.69
N ALA A 32 24.20 -6.37 -8.35
CA ALA A 32 23.84 -4.97 -8.10
C ALA A 32 22.35 -4.70 -8.38
N ASN A 33 21.82 -5.19 -9.50
CA ASN A 33 20.41 -4.99 -9.87
C ASN A 33 19.42 -5.84 -9.06
N TYR A 34 19.86 -6.90 -8.38
CA TYR A 34 18.96 -7.78 -7.63
C TYR A 34 18.34 -7.11 -6.39
N LYS A 35 19.05 -6.16 -5.75
CA LYS A 35 18.55 -5.43 -4.57
C LYS A 35 17.32 -4.56 -4.89
N ASP A 36 17.37 -3.83 -5.99
CA ASP A 36 16.30 -2.90 -6.39
C ASP A 36 15.02 -3.66 -6.81
N TYR A 37 15.17 -4.85 -7.36
CA TYR A 37 14.02 -5.69 -7.74
C TYR A 37 13.20 -6.19 -6.54
N GLY A 38 13.86 -6.39 -5.39
CA GLY A 38 13.19 -6.81 -4.16
C GLY A 38 12.28 -5.72 -3.58
N HIS A 39 12.71 -4.45 -3.64
CA HIS A 39 11.97 -3.33 -3.07
C HIS A 39 10.65 -3.08 -3.81
N SER A 40 10.70 -2.97 -5.13
CA SER A 40 9.50 -2.75 -5.96
C SER A 40 8.44 -3.84 -5.77
N ARG A 41 8.84 -5.12 -5.64
CA ARG A 41 7.90 -6.22 -5.36
C ARG A 41 7.28 -6.14 -3.97
N LYS A 42 8.08 -5.88 -2.94
CA LYS A 42 7.57 -5.70 -1.56
C LYS A 42 6.57 -4.55 -1.50
N LEU A 43 6.90 -3.43 -2.15
CA LEU A 43 6.05 -2.26 -2.17
C LEU A 43 4.75 -2.48 -2.94
N GLN A 44 4.82 -3.19 -4.07
CA GLN A 44 3.64 -3.62 -4.81
C GLN A 44 2.75 -4.53 -3.96
N MET A 45 3.33 -5.50 -3.25
CA MET A 45 2.56 -6.38 -2.36
C MET A 45 1.88 -5.60 -1.24
N ALA A 46 2.62 -4.71 -0.55
CA ALA A 46 2.08 -3.86 0.51
C ALA A 46 0.90 -3.00 0.01
N ALA A 47 1.03 -2.38 -1.16
CA ALA A 47 -0.04 -1.60 -1.78
C ALA A 47 -1.28 -2.46 -2.11
N GLN A 48 -1.08 -3.68 -2.62
CA GLN A 48 -2.17 -4.61 -2.93
C GLN A 48 -2.89 -5.10 -1.67
N VAL A 49 -2.14 -5.39 -0.59
CA VAL A 49 -2.69 -5.79 0.70
C VAL A 49 -3.53 -4.66 1.30
N LEU A 50 -3.00 -3.43 1.31
CA LEU A 50 -3.73 -2.23 1.77
C LEU A 50 -5.02 -2.02 0.96
N ALA A 51 -4.95 -2.07 -0.37
CA ALA A 51 -6.14 -1.92 -1.21
C ALA A 51 -7.17 -3.04 -0.98
N SER A 52 -6.71 -4.28 -0.77
CA SER A 52 -7.57 -5.41 -0.44
C SER A 52 -8.27 -5.21 0.91
N ASP A 53 -7.55 -4.71 1.92
CA ASP A 53 -8.12 -4.47 3.25
C ASP A 53 -9.12 -3.31 3.27
N ILE A 54 -8.90 -2.27 2.45
CA ILE A 54 -9.88 -1.20 2.23
C ILE A 54 -11.18 -1.77 1.64
N ARG A 55 -11.08 -2.64 0.62
CA ARG A 55 -12.25 -3.32 0.04
C ARG A 55 -12.91 -4.28 1.03
N MET A 56 -12.12 -4.91 1.89
CA MET A 56 -12.64 -5.77 2.96
C MET A 56 -13.42 -4.97 4.01
N ALA A 57 -12.98 -3.76 4.37
CA ALA A 57 -13.75 -2.87 5.25
C ALA A 57 -15.12 -2.54 4.64
N ALA A 58 -15.18 -2.21 3.35
CA ALA A 58 -16.45 -2.02 2.63
C ALA A 58 -17.35 -3.26 2.67
N SER A 59 -16.77 -4.46 2.48
CA SER A 59 -17.48 -5.74 2.58
C SER A 59 -18.02 -6.00 3.99
N TYR A 60 -17.27 -5.64 5.04
CA TYR A 60 -17.72 -5.77 6.42
C TYR A 60 -18.90 -4.86 6.74
N SER A 61 -18.90 -3.63 6.21
CA SER A 61 -20.05 -2.73 6.33
C SER A 61 -21.29 -3.27 5.61
N LEU A 62 -21.13 -3.74 4.37
CA LEU A 62 -22.22 -4.30 3.57
C LEU A 62 -22.83 -5.56 4.19
N SER A 63 -21.99 -6.42 4.77
CA SER A 63 -22.43 -7.65 5.45
C SER A 63 -22.93 -7.40 6.88
N GLN A 64 -22.96 -6.13 7.34
CA GLN A 64 -23.30 -5.75 8.70
C GLN A 64 -22.52 -6.56 9.74
N LYS A 65 -21.22 -6.76 9.48
CA LYS A 65 -20.35 -7.52 10.38
C LYS A 65 -20.38 -6.85 11.76
N LYS A 66 -20.72 -7.63 12.77
CA LYS A 66 -20.80 -7.17 14.16
C LYS A 66 -19.42 -6.83 14.70
N PHE A 67 -19.34 -5.75 15.45
CA PHE A 67 -18.23 -5.42 16.34
C PHE A 67 -18.77 -5.51 17.77
N THR A 68 -18.17 -6.35 18.60
CA THR A 68 -18.72 -6.76 19.92
C THR A 68 -20.09 -7.45 19.81
N ALA A 69 -21.20 -6.72 19.95
CA ALA A 69 -22.57 -7.26 19.97
C ALA A 69 -23.42 -6.83 18.77
N LEU A 70 -23.14 -5.67 18.18
CA LEU A 70 -23.95 -5.04 17.13
C LEU A 70 -23.09 -4.61 15.95
N PRO A 71 -23.67 -4.46 14.73
CA PRO A 71 -22.97 -3.82 13.63
C PRO A 71 -22.62 -2.36 14.00
N PRO A 72 -21.40 -1.89 13.71
CA PRO A 72 -21.02 -0.49 13.92
C PRO A 72 -21.91 0.41 13.05
N ARG A 73 -22.50 1.45 13.65
CA ARG A 73 -23.46 2.34 12.95
C ARG A 73 -22.76 3.22 11.91
N GLY A 74 -21.57 3.71 12.24
CA GLY A 74 -20.73 4.46 11.30
C GLY A 74 -19.99 3.55 10.32
N GLY A 75 -19.91 2.25 10.63
CA GLY A 75 -19.43 1.21 9.73
C GLY A 75 -18.00 0.76 10.02
N TRP A 76 -17.35 0.21 9.01
CA TRP A 76 -15.97 -0.27 9.07
C TRP A 76 -15.05 0.65 8.27
N GLY A 77 -13.83 0.83 8.74
CA GLY A 77 -12.89 1.73 8.08
C GLY A 77 -11.42 1.37 8.25
N ILE A 78 -10.59 2.02 7.45
CA ILE A 78 -9.13 1.96 7.52
C ILE A 78 -8.61 3.32 7.98
N TYR A 79 -7.75 3.30 8.98
CA TYR A 79 -7.05 4.45 9.50
C TYR A 79 -5.56 4.36 9.19
N VAL A 80 -5.02 5.43 8.62
CA VAL A 80 -3.61 5.57 8.25
C VAL A 80 -2.99 6.77 8.95
N ARG A 81 -1.70 6.66 9.28
CA ARG A 81 -0.91 7.73 9.87
C ARG A 81 0.50 7.71 9.29
N ARG A 82 1.06 8.88 8.98
CA ARG A 82 2.43 9.00 8.43
C ARG A 82 3.50 9.36 9.47
N GLN A 83 3.11 9.55 10.72
CA GLN A 83 4.04 9.91 11.80
C GLN A 83 4.73 8.67 12.40
N ASN A 84 6.06 8.62 12.25
CA ASN A 84 6.94 7.66 12.91
C ASN A 84 6.74 7.63 14.44
N PRO A 85 6.68 6.45 15.09
CA PRO A 85 6.90 5.11 14.51
C PRO A 85 5.63 4.46 13.94
N ASN A 86 4.47 5.12 13.99
CA ASN A 86 3.20 4.50 13.60
C ASN A 86 2.89 4.67 12.10
N ASN A 87 3.92 4.85 11.28
CA ASN A 87 3.81 4.89 9.82
C ASN A 87 4.25 3.57 9.17
N ILE A 88 4.43 2.51 9.97
CA ILE A 88 4.77 1.16 9.51
C ILE A 88 3.57 0.20 9.58
N PHE A 89 2.38 0.72 9.88
CA PHE A 89 1.15 -0.05 9.98
C PHE A 89 -0.07 0.84 9.69
N TYR A 90 -1.21 0.20 9.48
CA TYR A 90 -2.51 0.84 9.46
C TYR A 90 -3.50 0.07 10.34
N ILE A 91 -4.64 0.70 10.66
CA ILE A 91 -5.63 0.13 11.57
C ILE A 91 -6.92 -0.10 10.81
N LEU A 92 -7.43 -1.32 10.88
CA LEU A 92 -8.81 -1.64 10.58
C LEU A 92 -9.63 -1.41 11.86
N PHE A 93 -10.66 -0.57 11.77
CA PHE A 93 -11.48 -0.15 12.91
C PHE A 93 -12.97 -0.26 12.60
N ALA A 94 -13.78 -0.17 13.66
CA ALA A 94 -15.23 -0.22 13.60
C ALA A 94 -15.83 1.02 14.29
N ASP A 95 -16.37 1.95 13.49
CA ASP A 95 -17.00 3.20 13.94
C ASP A 95 -18.32 2.90 14.67
N SER A 96 -18.16 2.67 15.97
CA SER A 96 -19.16 2.09 16.86
C SER A 96 -19.51 3.02 18.02
N VAL A 97 -18.71 4.07 18.24
CA VAL A 97 -19.02 5.12 19.20
C VAL A 97 -20.20 5.95 18.67
N VAL A 98 -21.02 6.46 19.59
CA VAL A 98 -22.24 7.19 19.25
C VAL A 98 -22.16 8.62 19.81
N PRO A 99 -22.35 9.66 19.00
CA PRO A 99 -22.59 9.60 17.55
C PRO A 99 -21.35 9.14 16.77
N ALA A 100 -21.59 8.44 15.66
CA ALA A 100 -20.54 8.05 14.73
C ALA A 100 -19.91 9.31 14.12
N ASP A 101 -18.59 9.37 14.08
CA ASP A 101 -17.84 10.53 13.57
C ASP A 101 -17.01 10.20 12.31
N HIS A 102 -17.11 8.96 11.84
CA HIS A 102 -16.45 8.42 10.66
C HIS A 102 -14.92 8.48 10.74
N ARG A 103 -14.37 8.64 11.93
CA ARG A 103 -12.94 8.64 12.21
C ARG A 103 -12.61 7.44 13.08
N TYR A 104 -11.31 7.17 13.16
CA TYR A 104 -10.83 6.19 14.10
C TYR A 104 -10.59 6.86 15.45
N ASP A 105 -11.20 6.31 16.50
CA ASP A 105 -10.79 6.53 17.87
C ASP A 105 -10.26 5.26 18.55
N GLY A 106 -9.56 5.42 19.68
CA GLY A 106 -8.92 4.29 20.37
C GLY A 106 -9.89 3.21 20.87
N ALA A 107 -11.17 3.53 21.10
CA ALA A 107 -12.19 2.58 21.54
C ALA A 107 -12.73 1.71 20.39
N GLU A 108 -12.48 2.11 19.15
CA GLU A 108 -12.97 1.48 17.92
C GLU A 108 -11.97 0.53 17.27
N PHE A 109 -10.84 0.30 17.95
CA PHE A 109 -9.79 -0.58 17.49
C PHE A 109 -10.32 -2.01 17.26
N PHE A 110 -10.11 -2.53 16.05
CA PHE A 110 -10.37 -3.93 15.74
C PHE A 110 -9.08 -4.71 15.46
N ARG A 111 -8.25 -4.23 14.53
CA ARG A 111 -7.01 -4.91 14.14
C ARG A 111 -5.97 -3.95 13.58
N GLN A 112 -4.73 -4.09 14.03
CA GLN A 112 -3.56 -3.48 13.39
C GLN A 112 -3.02 -4.42 12.31
N ILE A 113 -2.66 -3.87 11.16
CA ILE A 113 -2.01 -4.59 10.07
C ILE A 113 -0.67 -3.93 9.81
N ASP A 114 0.40 -4.65 10.09
CA ASP A 114 1.77 -4.20 9.87
C ASP A 114 2.10 -4.28 8.39
N LEU A 115 2.78 -3.24 7.90
CA LEU A 115 3.34 -3.23 6.56
C LEU A 115 4.57 -4.13 6.49
N GLU A 116 4.89 -4.57 5.29
CA GLU A 116 6.08 -5.35 4.99
C GLU A 116 7.35 -4.65 5.49
N ASP A 117 8.31 -5.44 5.96
CA ASP A 117 9.55 -4.93 6.56
C ASP A 117 10.25 -3.88 5.67
N GLY A 118 10.44 -2.69 6.27
CA GLY A 118 11.03 -1.50 5.66
C GLY A 118 10.06 -0.58 4.92
N VAL A 119 8.82 -1.03 4.64
CA VAL A 119 7.80 -0.21 3.98
C VAL A 119 7.18 0.76 4.99
N VAL A 120 7.05 2.02 4.60
CA VAL A 120 6.43 3.07 5.40
C VAL A 120 5.34 3.80 4.63
N ILE A 121 4.35 4.32 5.35
CA ILE A 121 3.45 5.36 4.86
C ILE A 121 4.25 6.66 4.85
N ASP A 122 4.70 7.05 3.67
CA ASP A 122 5.54 8.22 3.46
C ASP A 122 4.70 9.49 3.46
N ASN A 123 3.64 9.54 2.65
CA ASN A 123 2.77 10.69 2.49
C ASN A 123 1.29 10.27 2.48
N ILE A 124 0.42 11.18 2.94
CA ILE A 124 -1.03 11.04 2.84
C ILE A 124 -1.53 12.36 2.27
N ILE A 125 -2.17 12.31 1.09
CA ILE A 125 -2.67 13.49 0.39
C ILE A 125 -4.19 13.41 0.36
N PHE A 126 -4.84 14.35 1.03
CA PHE A 126 -6.28 14.49 1.04
C PHE A 126 -6.70 15.51 -0.01
N HIS A 127 -7.54 15.10 -0.96
CA HIS A 127 -8.18 15.96 -1.93
C HIS A 127 -9.61 16.23 -1.47
N ASN A 128 -9.96 17.48 -1.22
CA ASN A 128 -11.34 17.83 -0.89
C ASN A 128 -12.27 17.67 -2.12
N SER A 129 -13.58 17.89 -1.93
CA SER A 129 -14.57 17.78 -3.02
C SER A 129 -14.39 18.79 -4.17
N LEU A 130 -13.48 19.76 -4.05
CA LEU A 130 -13.10 20.70 -5.12
C LEU A 130 -11.80 20.26 -5.83
N GLY A 131 -11.23 19.11 -5.47
CA GLY A 131 -10.00 18.55 -6.02
C GLY A 131 -8.70 19.15 -5.44
N ALA A 132 -8.79 20.10 -4.49
CA ALA A 132 -7.61 20.70 -3.89
C ALA A 132 -6.94 19.70 -2.93
N GLY A 133 -5.70 19.31 -3.25
CA GLY A 133 -4.89 18.38 -2.47
C GLY A 133 -4.16 19.08 -1.33
N SER A 134 -4.09 18.43 -0.17
CA SER A 134 -3.31 18.87 0.99
C SER A 134 -2.70 17.68 1.69
N ASN A 135 -1.46 17.82 2.16
CA ASN A 135 -0.81 16.75 2.89
C ASN A 135 -1.29 16.72 4.34
N VAL A 136 -1.70 15.54 4.82
CA VAL A 136 -2.25 15.34 6.16
C VAL A 136 -1.42 14.33 6.95
N ASN A 137 -1.44 14.43 8.27
CA ASN A 137 -0.70 13.50 9.13
C ASN A 137 -1.38 12.14 9.27
N SER A 138 -2.70 12.12 9.09
CA SER A 138 -3.52 10.93 9.25
C SER A 138 -4.90 11.13 8.65
N ALA A 139 -5.50 10.04 8.22
CA ALA A 139 -6.85 10.03 7.66
C ALA A 139 -7.55 8.69 7.92
N SER A 140 -8.87 8.72 7.92
CA SER A 140 -9.77 7.58 7.98
C SER A 140 -10.57 7.48 6.68
N ILE A 141 -10.72 6.26 6.19
CA ILE A 141 -11.65 5.89 5.13
C ILE A 141 -12.69 4.98 5.77
N THR A 142 -13.94 5.43 5.83
CA THR A 142 -15.03 4.73 6.53
C THR A 142 -16.17 4.44 5.57
N PHE A 143 -16.69 3.21 5.61
CA PHE A 143 -17.80 2.77 4.76
C PHE A 143 -19.05 2.62 5.63
N GLU A 144 -20.02 3.53 5.50
CA GLU A 144 -21.22 3.53 6.34
C GLU A 144 -22.33 2.64 5.76
N PRO A 145 -22.91 1.67 6.50
CA PRO A 145 -24.06 0.88 6.04
C PRO A 145 -25.38 1.68 6.04
N PRO A 146 -26.45 1.24 5.32
CA PRO A 146 -26.59 0.04 4.48
C PRO A 146 -26.15 0.24 3.02
N HIS A 147 -26.15 1.48 2.53
CA HIS A 147 -25.53 1.86 1.26
C HIS A 147 -24.15 2.41 1.61
N PRO A 148 -23.03 1.76 1.20
CA PRO A 148 -21.68 2.09 1.65
C PRO A 148 -21.27 3.48 1.14
N VAL A 149 -21.74 4.51 1.84
CA VAL A 149 -21.26 5.87 1.65
C VAL A 149 -19.84 5.89 2.17
N VAL A 150 -18.92 6.36 1.32
CA VAL A 150 -17.51 6.44 1.69
C VAL A 150 -17.24 7.81 2.27
N TRP A 151 -16.84 7.83 3.53
CA TRP A 151 -16.37 9.00 4.22
C TRP A 151 -14.85 8.97 4.22
N ILE A 152 -14.23 10.03 3.71
CA ILE A 152 -12.79 10.22 3.77
C ILE A 152 -12.54 11.47 4.59
N CYS A 153 -11.91 11.28 5.74
CA CYS A 153 -11.74 12.35 6.71
C CYS A 153 -10.31 12.36 7.22
N ASP A 154 -9.68 13.52 7.20
CA ASP A 154 -8.47 13.73 7.98
C ASP A 154 -8.81 13.66 9.48
N GLN A 155 -7.79 13.56 10.34
CA GLN A 155 -8.00 13.66 11.79
C GLN A 155 -8.00 15.11 12.31
N SER A 156 -7.91 16.12 11.44
CA SER A 156 -7.79 17.54 11.77
C SER A 156 -8.89 18.38 11.13
N GLY A 157 -10.01 18.56 11.84
CA GLY A 157 -11.12 19.39 11.36
C GLY A 157 -12.46 18.72 11.62
N ALA A 158 -13.51 19.09 10.89
CA ALA A 158 -14.80 18.40 10.95
C ALA A 158 -14.93 17.39 9.80
N CYS A 159 -15.27 16.14 10.11
CA CYS A 159 -15.70 15.15 9.12
C CYS A 159 -17.18 15.38 8.83
N ASN A 160 -17.51 15.97 7.67
CA ASN A 160 -18.87 16.39 7.37
C ASN A 160 -19.24 16.15 5.91
N ALA A 161 -20.47 16.49 5.52
CA ALA A 161 -20.99 16.21 4.18
C ALA A 161 -20.14 16.81 3.03
N ALA A 162 -19.31 17.84 3.30
CA ALA A 162 -18.38 18.39 2.31
C ALA A 162 -17.24 17.41 1.95
N ASN A 163 -17.05 16.34 2.72
CA ASN A 163 -16.11 15.25 2.44
C ASN A 163 -16.70 14.16 1.52
N ARG A 164 -17.97 14.23 1.10
CA ARG A 164 -18.60 13.17 0.28
C ARG A 164 -18.16 13.14 -1.20
N GLY A 165 -17.19 13.96 -1.60
CA GLY A 165 -16.57 13.96 -2.92
C GLY A 165 -15.05 13.98 -2.85
N SER A 166 -14.46 13.71 -1.69
CA SER A 166 -13.02 13.71 -1.52
C SER A 166 -12.34 12.45 -2.07
N GLU A 167 -11.04 12.56 -2.23
CA GLU A 167 -10.13 11.47 -2.59
C GLU A 167 -8.94 11.46 -1.63
N LEU A 168 -8.40 10.29 -1.36
CA LEU A 168 -7.22 10.09 -0.54
C LEU A 168 -6.17 9.34 -1.33
N GLU A 169 -4.96 9.89 -1.37
CA GLU A 169 -3.76 9.20 -1.85
C GLU A 169 -2.90 8.79 -0.65
N ILE A 170 -2.57 7.51 -0.55
CA ILE A 170 -1.68 6.95 0.47
C ILE A 170 -0.41 6.51 -0.24
N VAL A 171 0.68 7.21 -0.02
CA VAL A 171 1.98 6.92 -0.63
C VAL A 171 2.77 6.03 0.31
N LEU A 172 3.03 4.80 -0.14
CA LEU A 172 3.95 3.88 0.51
C LEU A 172 5.35 4.06 -0.09
N SER A 173 6.39 4.00 0.73
CA SER A 173 7.78 4.05 0.26
C SER A 173 8.67 2.98 0.89
N LEU A 174 9.71 2.59 0.14
CA LEU A 174 10.78 1.72 0.58
C LEU A 174 12.08 2.17 -0.11
N GLY A 175 12.96 2.86 0.63
CA GLY A 175 14.15 3.48 0.06
C GLY A 175 13.79 4.62 -0.90
N SER A 176 14.16 4.51 -2.18
CA SER A 176 13.81 5.48 -3.22
C SER A 176 12.53 5.13 -3.99
N ASP A 177 11.98 3.94 -3.81
CA ASP A 177 10.79 3.48 -4.52
C ASP A 177 9.51 3.90 -3.78
N ALA A 178 8.48 4.26 -4.55
CA ALA A 178 7.16 4.63 -4.06
C ALA A 178 6.04 3.91 -4.84
N ARG A 179 4.91 3.66 -4.16
CA ARG A 179 3.62 3.23 -4.74
C ARG A 179 2.50 3.98 -4.06
N THR A 180 1.46 4.29 -4.81
CA THR A 180 0.34 5.09 -4.30
C THR A 180 -0.94 4.28 -4.35
N VAL A 181 -1.66 4.22 -3.23
CA VAL A 181 -3.02 3.67 -3.17
C VAL A 181 -4.00 4.84 -3.12
N LYS A 182 -4.92 4.90 -4.08
CA LYS A 182 -5.91 5.96 -4.19
C LYS A 182 -7.29 5.45 -3.84
N VAL A 183 -8.04 6.23 -3.08
CA VAL A 183 -9.44 5.92 -2.74
C VAL A 183 -10.30 7.14 -2.90
N ASN A 184 -11.41 7.02 -3.62
CA ASN A 184 -12.37 8.11 -3.79
C ASN A 184 -13.67 7.88 -3.02
N ALA A 185 -14.51 8.92 -2.97
CA ALA A 185 -15.82 8.88 -2.30
C ALA A 185 -16.84 7.90 -2.92
N SER A 186 -16.55 7.32 -4.10
CA SER A 186 -17.35 6.24 -4.70
C SER A 186 -16.91 4.85 -4.24
N GLY A 187 -15.84 4.75 -3.44
CA GLY A 187 -15.25 3.49 -2.99
C GLY A 187 -14.39 2.79 -4.04
N MET A 188 -14.02 3.49 -5.12
CA MET A 188 -13.02 3.00 -6.05
C MET A 188 -11.66 3.02 -5.36
N VAL A 189 -10.95 1.91 -5.45
CA VAL A 189 -9.59 1.76 -4.91
C VAL A 189 -8.67 1.42 -6.07
N ASP A 190 -7.67 2.25 -6.32
CA ASP A 190 -6.69 2.10 -7.40
C ASP A 190 -5.25 2.12 -6.87
N ILE A 191 -4.33 1.54 -7.63
CA ILE A 191 -2.91 1.44 -7.26
C ILE A 191 -2.04 1.91 -8.43
N ASP A 192 -1.23 2.92 -8.17
CA ASP A 192 -0.25 3.51 -9.09
C ASP A 192 1.21 3.20 -8.69
#